data_AF-Q980I4-F1
#
_entry.id   AF-Q980I4-F1
#
_cell.length_a   1.000
_cell.length_b   1.000
_cell.length_c   1.000
_cell.angle_alpha   90.00
_cell.angle_beta   90.00
_cell.angle_gamma   90.00
#
_symmetry.space_group_name_H-M   'P 1'
#
loop_
_entity.id
_entity.type
_entity.pdbx_description
1 polymer ?
#
loop_
_entity_poly.entity_id
_entity_poly.type
_entity_poly.pdbx_seq_one_letter_code
_entity_poly.pdbx_strand_id
1 'polypeptide(L)'
;MRPLIVASLPIKKIEDLKLIENFLDADLIELRLDYLREREVSLISDYYEFLDKYKKKLIVTLRDKGEGGINQLADELKIKILNELYERQYLYDIEVSFLQKYDIPYDNRIVSVHYFNYLPTLEKIKEIVSKFSEKAFSVKIAVPSLKGYKEVLLPLLEYENVTVIPMSNNSLERIAVGLLGSKLVYSYAIEPLAQGQLYYKKVIQIFNYINDITTSSLVT
;
A
#
# COMPACT_ATOMS: atom_id res chain seq x y z
N MET A 1 16.80 4.35 -7.61
CA MET A 1 16.48 4.05 -6.20
C MET A 1 15.71 2.73 -6.16
N ARG A 2 15.98 1.82 -5.21
CA ARG A 2 15.18 0.60 -5.06
C ARG A 2 13.85 0.96 -4.39
N PRO A 3 12.69 0.48 -4.90
CA PRO A 3 11.40 0.69 -4.23
C PRO A 3 11.33 -0.08 -2.91
N LEU A 4 10.53 0.41 -1.95
CA LEU A 4 10.27 -0.35 -0.73
C LEU A 4 9.30 -1.49 -1.03
N ILE A 5 9.67 -2.70 -0.63
CA ILE A 5 8.88 -3.91 -0.86
C ILE A 5 7.90 -4.09 0.30
N VAL A 6 6.61 -4.09 -0.04
CA VAL A 6 5.52 -4.24 0.92
C VAL A 6 5.03 -5.68 0.90
N ALA A 7 5.12 -6.39 2.01
CA ALA A 7 4.49 -7.69 2.21
C ALA A 7 3.06 -7.50 2.75
N SER A 8 2.06 -7.75 1.91
CA SER A 8 0.65 -7.57 2.27
C SER A 8 0.12 -8.81 2.99
N LEU A 9 -0.33 -8.64 4.22
CA LEU A 9 -0.76 -9.70 5.14
C LEU A 9 -2.27 -9.52 5.44
N PRO A 10 -3.14 -10.45 5.01
CA PRO A 10 -4.54 -10.44 5.43
C PRO A 10 -4.63 -10.88 6.89
N ILE A 11 -5.21 -10.03 7.74
CA ILE A 11 -5.47 -10.37 9.14
C ILE A 11 -6.89 -10.93 9.20
N LYS A 12 -7.03 -12.26 9.21
CA LYS A 12 -8.34 -12.95 9.14
C LYS A 12 -8.94 -13.21 10.52
N LYS A 13 -8.10 -13.26 11.55
CA LYS A 13 -8.43 -13.28 12.97
C LYS A 13 -7.40 -12.49 13.77
N ILE A 14 -7.74 -12.02 14.96
CA ILE A 14 -6.87 -11.10 15.71
C ILE A 14 -5.52 -11.73 16.07
N GLU A 15 -5.47 -13.06 16.23
CA GLU A 15 -4.21 -13.77 16.50
C GLU A 15 -3.23 -13.73 15.34
N ASP A 16 -3.69 -13.46 14.11
CA ASP A 16 -2.83 -13.35 12.92
C ASP A 16 -1.87 -12.15 13.02
N LEU A 17 -2.11 -11.19 13.91
CA LEU A 17 -1.15 -10.13 14.21
C LEU A 17 0.20 -10.68 14.65
N LYS A 18 0.24 -11.85 15.29
CA LYS A 18 1.51 -12.51 15.67
C LYS A 18 2.33 -12.98 14.46
N LEU A 19 1.71 -13.12 13.29
CA LEU A 19 2.41 -13.52 12.06
C LEU A 19 3.35 -12.44 11.54
N ILE A 20 3.26 -11.19 12.01
CA ILE A 20 4.16 -10.08 11.65
C ILE A 20 5.63 -10.49 11.75
N GLU A 21 5.98 -11.26 12.79
CA GLU A 21 7.36 -11.71 13.05
C GLU A 21 7.95 -12.56 11.90
N ASN A 22 7.11 -13.21 11.11
CA ASN A 22 7.52 -14.06 9.98
C ASN A 22 7.88 -13.28 8.71
N PHE A 23 7.64 -11.96 8.69
CA PHE A 23 7.77 -11.11 7.50
C PHE A 23 8.70 -9.91 7.73
N LEU A 24 9.52 -9.95 8.78
CA LEU A 24 10.43 -8.86 9.15
C LEU A 24 11.59 -8.65 8.15
N ASP A 25 11.78 -9.54 7.18
CA ASP A 25 12.69 -9.37 6.06
C ASP A 25 12.12 -8.50 4.92
N ALA A 26 10.81 -8.17 4.94
CA ALA A 26 10.24 -7.13 4.11
C ALA A 26 10.65 -5.71 4.58
N ASP A 27 10.63 -4.76 3.64
CA ASP A 27 10.89 -3.35 3.96
C ASP A 27 9.72 -2.78 4.79
N LEU A 28 8.49 -3.08 4.36
CA LEU A 28 7.25 -2.77 5.06
C LEU A 28 6.28 -3.97 5.03
N ILE A 29 5.39 -4.05 6.01
CA ILE A 29 4.35 -5.08 6.14
C ILE A 29 3.00 -4.36 6.18
N GLU A 30 2.14 -4.62 5.20
CA GLU A 30 0.77 -4.11 5.21
C GLU A 30 -0.15 -5.06 5.98
N LEU A 31 -0.77 -4.56 7.05
CA LEU A 31 -1.82 -5.24 7.80
C LEU A 31 -3.17 -4.86 7.19
N ARG A 32 -3.75 -5.76 6.40
CA ARG A 32 -5.11 -5.60 5.85
C ARG A 32 -6.13 -6.00 6.92
N LEU A 33 -6.52 -5.03 7.73
CA LEU A 33 -7.46 -5.22 8.84
C LEU A 33 -8.92 -5.34 8.37
N ASP A 34 -9.23 -4.94 7.14
CA ASP A 34 -10.55 -5.14 6.54
C ASP A 34 -10.93 -6.62 6.32
N TYR A 35 -9.98 -7.55 6.49
CA TYR A 35 -10.25 -8.99 6.53
C TYR A 35 -10.86 -9.45 7.86
N LEU A 36 -10.69 -8.68 8.95
CA LEU A 36 -11.38 -8.90 10.21
C LEU A 36 -12.82 -8.41 10.10
N ARG A 37 -13.71 -9.02 10.91
CA ARG A 37 -15.04 -8.43 11.13
C ARG A 37 -14.92 -7.19 11.99
N GLU A 38 -15.88 -6.28 11.86
CA GLU A 38 -15.93 -5.01 12.61
C GLU A 38 -15.67 -5.17 14.11
N ARG A 39 -16.33 -6.15 14.76
CA ARG A 39 -16.17 -6.45 16.19
C ARG A 39 -14.73 -6.86 16.60
N GLU A 40 -13.96 -7.40 15.66
CA GLU A 40 -12.57 -7.82 15.89
C GLU A 40 -11.62 -6.65 15.58
N VAL A 41 -11.95 -5.85 14.55
CA VAL A 41 -11.25 -4.59 14.27
C VAL A 41 -11.32 -3.64 15.46
N SER A 42 -12.45 -3.56 16.17
CA SER A 42 -12.57 -2.72 17.36
C SER A 42 -11.66 -3.12 18.53
N LEU A 43 -11.10 -4.34 18.51
CA LEU A 43 -10.16 -4.82 19.52
C LEU A 43 -8.71 -4.45 19.19
N ILE A 44 -8.43 -3.83 18.03
CA ILE A 44 -7.06 -3.53 17.61
C ILE A 44 -6.31 -2.67 18.63
N SER A 45 -7.03 -1.80 19.35
CA SER A 45 -6.46 -0.90 20.34
C SER A 45 -5.83 -1.65 21.52
N ASP A 46 -6.33 -2.84 21.84
CA ASP A 46 -5.79 -3.71 22.89
C ASP A 46 -4.44 -4.33 22.50
N TYR A 47 -4.09 -4.28 21.20
CA TYR A 47 -2.86 -4.87 20.66
C TYR A 47 -1.79 -3.83 20.34
N TYR A 48 -2.03 -2.54 20.59
CA TYR A 48 -1.05 -1.50 20.25
C TYR A 48 0.30 -1.70 20.92
N GLU A 49 0.36 -2.17 22.17
CA GLU A 49 1.64 -2.44 22.84
C GLU A 49 2.46 -3.51 22.11
N PHE A 50 1.79 -4.55 21.58
CA PHE A 50 2.44 -5.55 20.75
C PHE A 50 2.88 -4.97 19.40
N LEU A 51 2.01 -4.21 18.74
CA LEU A 51 2.27 -3.62 17.41
C LEU A 51 3.34 -2.53 17.45
N ASP A 52 3.49 -1.81 18.56
CA ASP A 52 4.45 -0.71 18.72
C ASP A 52 5.90 -1.19 18.51
N LYS A 53 6.18 -2.46 18.82
CA LYS A 53 7.48 -3.12 18.57
C LYS A 53 7.88 -3.12 17.10
N TYR A 54 6.91 -3.14 16.19
CA TYR A 54 7.15 -3.21 14.74
C TYR A 54 6.71 -1.93 14.01
N LYS A 55 6.26 -0.90 14.73
CA LYS A 55 5.59 0.29 14.18
C LYS A 55 6.25 0.87 12.93
N LYS A 56 7.58 1.01 12.91
CA LYS A 56 8.33 1.59 11.78
C LYS A 56 8.26 0.77 10.49
N LYS A 57 7.85 -0.49 10.57
CA LYS A 57 7.67 -1.40 9.41
C LYS A 57 6.22 -1.62 9.03
N LEU A 58 5.24 -1.15 9.82
CA LEU A 58 3.84 -1.48 9.58
C LEU A 58 3.16 -0.41 8.74
N ILE A 59 2.41 -0.84 7.73
CA ILE A 59 1.33 -0.08 7.10
C ILE A 59 0.02 -0.67 7.62
N VAL A 60 -0.82 0.13 8.26
CA VAL A 60 -2.16 -0.33 8.68
C VAL A 60 -3.19 0.10 7.64
N THR A 61 -3.97 -0.85 7.14
CA THR A 61 -4.95 -0.60 6.07
C THR A 61 -6.34 -1.07 6.48
N LEU A 62 -7.31 -0.15 6.47
CA LEU A 62 -8.74 -0.40 6.66
C LEU A 62 -9.45 -0.14 5.32
N ARG A 63 -9.20 -1.01 4.34
CA ARG A 63 -9.61 -0.79 2.94
C ARG A 63 -11.13 -0.71 2.81
N ASP A 64 -11.63 0.32 2.15
CA ASP A 64 -13.05 0.43 1.84
C ASP A 64 -13.50 -0.70 0.90
N LYS A 65 -14.68 -1.27 1.17
CA LYS A 65 -15.25 -2.35 0.34
C LYS A 65 -15.40 -1.97 -1.13
N GLY A 66 -15.74 -0.70 -1.41
CA GLY A 66 -15.83 -0.16 -2.76
C GLY A 66 -14.49 -0.05 -3.49
N GLU A 67 -13.37 -0.09 -2.77
CA GLU A 67 -12.00 -0.05 -3.31
C GLU A 67 -11.26 -1.40 -3.13
N GLY A 68 -11.98 -2.51 -2.97
CA GLY A 68 -11.40 -3.86 -2.87
C GLY A 68 -11.17 -4.33 -1.43
N GLY A 69 -11.85 -3.71 -0.46
CA GLY A 69 -11.93 -4.20 0.92
C GLY A 69 -12.82 -5.43 1.03
N ILE A 70 -12.57 -6.27 2.03
CA ILE A 70 -13.34 -7.51 2.22
C ILE A 70 -14.60 -7.28 3.04
N ASN A 71 -14.45 -6.83 4.28
CA ASN A 71 -15.57 -6.52 5.16
C ASN A 71 -15.87 -5.02 5.15
N GLN A 72 -17.16 -4.69 5.26
CA GLN A 72 -17.57 -3.31 5.50
C GLN A 72 -17.31 -2.97 6.97
N LEU A 73 -16.74 -1.80 7.20
CA LEU A 73 -16.58 -1.21 8.53
C LEU A 73 -17.44 0.05 8.62
N ALA A 74 -18.02 0.31 9.78
CA ALA A 74 -18.65 1.58 10.07
C ALA A 74 -17.63 2.73 9.96
N ASP A 75 -18.04 3.85 9.34
CA ASP A 75 -17.18 5.02 9.17
C ASP A 75 -16.70 5.55 10.53
N GLU A 76 -17.55 5.58 11.56
CA GLU A 76 -17.19 5.99 12.93
C GLU A 76 -16.04 5.16 13.51
N LEU A 77 -16.06 3.84 13.31
CA LEU A 77 -14.99 2.96 13.77
C LEU A 77 -13.70 3.23 12.99
N LYS A 78 -13.80 3.37 11.66
CA LYS A 78 -12.64 3.68 10.81
C LYS A 78 -12.01 5.03 11.18
N ILE A 79 -12.81 6.07 11.41
CA ILE A 79 -12.36 7.40 11.89
C ILE A 79 -11.62 7.26 13.22
N LYS A 80 -12.22 6.57 14.20
CA LYS A 80 -11.62 6.35 15.51
C LYS A 80 -10.24 5.69 15.39
N ILE A 81 -10.13 4.60 14.64
CA ILE A 81 -8.87 3.86 14.51
C ILE A 81 -7.83 4.68 13.75
N LEU A 82 -8.21 5.38 12.68
CA LEU A 82 -7.26 6.22 11.93
C LEU A 82 -6.70 7.36 12.79
N ASN A 83 -7.52 7.98 13.65
CA ASN A 83 -7.04 8.97 14.62
C ASN A 83 -6.10 8.35 15.66
N GLU A 84 -6.42 7.18 16.21
CA GLU A 84 -5.53 6.47 17.15
C GLU A 84 -4.19 6.10 16.49
N LEU A 85 -4.22 5.64 15.24
CA LEU A 85 -3.02 5.36 14.44
C LEU A 85 -2.21 6.64 14.17
N TYR A 86 -2.88 7.76 13.92
CA TYR A 86 -2.24 9.06 13.71
C TYR A 86 -1.48 9.51 14.96
N GLU A 87 -2.15 9.55 16.11
CA GLU A 87 -1.56 9.95 17.41
C GLU A 87 -0.36 9.07 17.78
N ARG A 88 -0.45 7.77 17.48
CA ARG A 88 0.63 6.81 17.73
C ARG A 88 1.73 6.82 16.67
N GLN A 89 1.61 7.66 15.64
CA GLN A 89 2.55 7.82 14.54
C GLN A 89 2.75 6.56 13.69
N TYR A 90 1.69 5.76 13.51
CA TYR A 90 1.70 4.67 12.53
C TYR A 90 1.60 5.22 11.11
N LEU A 91 2.23 4.50 10.19
CA LEU A 91 1.94 4.62 8.77
C LEU A 91 0.64 3.84 8.50
N TYR A 92 -0.31 4.50 7.85
CA TYR A 92 -1.56 3.88 7.41
C TYR A 92 -1.91 4.29 5.98
N ASP A 93 -2.78 3.51 5.37
CA ASP A 93 -3.35 3.75 4.03
C ASP A 93 -4.81 4.20 4.17
N ILE A 94 -5.12 5.36 3.59
CA ILE A 94 -6.45 5.96 3.58
C ILE A 94 -6.85 6.37 2.16
N GLU A 95 -8.11 6.11 1.79
CA GLU A 95 -8.65 6.43 0.48
C GLU A 95 -8.88 7.94 0.32
N VAL A 96 -8.61 8.46 -0.88
CA VAL A 96 -8.97 9.83 -1.29
C VAL A 96 -10.46 10.10 -1.08
N SER A 97 -11.30 9.12 -1.38
CA SER A 97 -12.75 9.22 -1.23
C SER A 97 -13.18 9.38 0.23
N PHE A 98 -12.44 8.77 1.17
CA PHE A 98 -12.68 8.90 2.61
C PHE A 98 -12.21 10.27 3.12
N LEU A 99 -11.02 10.72 2.71
CA LEU A 99 -10.48 12.05 3.03
C LEU A 99 -11.35 13.21 2.51
N GLN A 100 -12.11 12.99 1.43
CA GLN A 100 -13.05 13.99 0.92
C GLN A 100 -14.31 14.14 1.77
N LYS A 101 -14.66 13.12 2.56
CA LYS A 101 -15.86 13.10 3.40
C LYS A 101 -15.56 13.44 4.85
N TYR A 102 -14.39 13.04 5.33
CA TYR A 102 -14.01 13.13 6.73
C TYR A 102 -12.65 13.80 6.88
N ASP A 103 -12.54 14.69 7.87
CA ASP A 103 -11.29 15.36 8.21
C ASP A 103 -10.38 14.41 8.99
N ILE A 104 -9.63 13.59 8.24
CA ILE A 104 -8.64 12.66 8.79
C ILE A 104 -7.25 13.18 8.43
N PRO A 105 -6.34 13.31 9.42
CA PRO A 105 -4.99 13.73 9.10
C PRO A 105 -4.30 12.70 8.21
N TYR A 106 -3.39 13.14 7.33
CA TYR A 106 -2.70 12.24 6.39
C TYR A 106 -1.24 12.62 6.15
N ASP A 107 -0.72 13.65 6.81
CA ASP A 107 0.68 14.08 6.67
C ASP A 107 1.61 12.89 6.94
N ASN A 108 2.53 12.56 6.05
CA ASN A 108 3.40 11.38 6.07
C ASN A 108 2.66 10.02 6.12
N ARG A 109 1.45 9.93 5.56
CA ARG A 109 0.69 8.67 5.40
C ARG A 109 0.44 8.32 3.93
N ILE A 110 -0.05 7.11 3.67
CA ILE A 110 -0.40 6.68 2.31
C ILE A 110 -1.81 7.18 1.99
N VAL A 111 -1.93 7.95 0.92
CA VAL A 111 -3.22 8.38 0.37
C VAL A 111 -3.47 7.60 -0.90
N SER A 112 -4.56 6.84 -0.99
CA SER A 112 -4.75 5.88 -2.07
C SER A 112 -6.05 6.05 -2.84
N VAL A 113 -6.06 5.56 -4.08
CA VAL A 113 -7.26 5.40 -4.89
C VAL A 113 -7.13 4.18 -5.80
N HIS A 114 -8.19 3.38 -5.85
CA HIS A 114 -8.24 2.13 -6.60
C HIS A 114 -9.36 2.17 -7.63
N TYR A 115 -9.00 2.06 -8.90
CA TYR A 115 -9.93 1.93 -10.00
C TYR A 115 -10.00 0.46 -10.42
N PHE A 116 -11.23 -0.09 -10.52
CA PHE A 116 -11.44 -1.49 -10.91
C PHE A 116 -12.04 -1.63 -12.30
N ASN A 117 -13.05 -0.82 -12.61
CA ASN A 117 -13.92 -1.04 -13.77
C ASN A 117 -13.74 -0.01 -14.90
N TYR A 118 -12.96 1.05 -14.66
CA TYR A 118 -12.71 2.09 -15.63
C TYR A 118 -11.31 2.66 -15.46
N LEU A 119 -10.82 3.32 -16.50
CA LEU A 119 -9.56 4.04 -16.47
C LEU A 119 -9.84 5.55 -16.27
N PRO A 120 -9.28 6.20 -15.24
CA PRO A 120 -9.39 7.65 -15.06
C PRO A 120 -8.56 8.38 -16.11
N THR A 121 -8.85 9.66 -16.33
CA THR A 121 -7.98 10.52 -17.15
C THR A 121 -6.67 10.82 -16.41
N LEU A 122 -5.59 11.04 -17.15
CA LEU A 122 -4.32 11.47 -16.58
C LEU A 122 -4.47 12.77 -15.79
N GLU A 123 -5.26 13.71 -16.30
CA GLU A 123 -5.56 15.00 -15.63
C GLU A 123 -6.17 14.78 -14.24
N LYS A 124 -7.20 13.94 -14.13
CA LYS A 124 -7.84 13.62 -12.84
C LYS A 124 -6.85 13.01 -11.84
N ILE A 125 -5.94 12.14 -12.31
CA ILE A 125 -4.92 11.57 -11.42
C ILE A 125 -3.87 12.60 -11.02
N LYS A 126 -3.42 13.45 -11.96
CA LYS A 126 -2.50 14.54 -11.65
C LYS A 126 -3.09 15.52 -10.64
N GLU A 127 -4.38 15.81 -10.71
CA GLU A 127 -5.08 16.60 -9.67
C GLU A 127 -4.98 15.94 -8.30
N ILE A 128 -5.26 14.65 -8.20
CA ILE A 128 -5.11 13.88 -6.94
C ILE A 128 -3.66 13.93 -6.46
N VAL A 129 -2.69 13.63 -7.31
CA VAL A 129 -1.27 13.65 -6.95
C VAL A 129 -0.87 15.03 -6.47
N SER A 130 -1.16 16.09 -7.23
CA SER A 130 -0.82 17.47 -6.87
C SER A 130 -1.41 17.91 -5.52
N LYS A 131 -2.61 17.43 -5.20
CA LYS A 131 -3.31 17.78 -3.95
C LYS A 131 -2.66 17.13 -2.72
N PHE A 132 -2.10 15.93 -2.85
CA PHE A 132 -1.70 15.12 -1.69
C PHE A 132 -0.20 14.82 -1.62
N SER A 133 0.56 14.86 -2.72
CA SER A 133 1.92 14.30 -2.79
C SER A 133 2.98 15.06 -1.97
N GLU A 134 2.75 16.34 -1.69
CA GLU A 134 3.66 17.15 -0.86
C GLU A 134 3.66 16.66 0.60
N LYS A 135 2.49 16.30 1.10
CA LYS A 135 2.29 15.89 2.50
C LYS A 135 2.29 14.39 2.69
N ALA A 136 1.74 13.64 1.74
CA ALA A 136 1.62 12.19 1.85
C ALA A 136 3.00 11.52 1.82
N PHE A 137 3.16 10.45 2.59
CA PHE A 137 4.30 9.55 2.44
C PHE A 137 4.31 8.95 1.03
N SER A 138 3.14 8.59 0.50
CA SER A 138 2.97 8.21 -0.91
C SER A 138 1.53 8.42 -1.34
N VAL A 139 1.33 8.96 -2.52
CA VAL A 139 0.04 8.87 -3.23
C VAL A 139 0.03 7.56 -4.02
N LYS A 140 -0.84 6.63 -3.64
CA LYS A 140 -0.93 5.27 -4.20
C LYS A 140 -2.09 5.18 -5.20
N ILE A 141 -1.76 5.01 -6.47
CA ILE A 141 -2.73 4.93 -7.57
C ILE A 141 -2.74 3.51 -8.12
N ALA A 142 -3.87 2.81 -8.00
CA ALA A 142 -4.07 1.50 -8.63
C ALA A 142 -5.11 1.60 -9.75
N VAL A 143 -4.77 1.15 -10.95
CA VAL A 143 -5.67 1.20 -12.12
C VAL A 143 -5.74 -0.17 -12.81
N PRO A 144 -6.87 -0.50 -13.47
CA PRO A 144 -6.98 -1.75 -14.20
C PRO A 144 -6.13 -1.69 -15.48
N SER A 145 -5.65 -2.84 -15.93
CA SER A 145 -4.85 -2.99 -17.16
C SER A 145 -5.68 -2.88 -18.45
N LEU A 146 -6.58 -1.89 -18.51
CA LEU A 146 -7.34 -1.53 -19.69
C LEU A 146 -6.46 -0.78 -20.69
N LYS A 147 -6.81 -0.81 -21.98
CA LYS A 147 -6.09 -0.05 -23.03
C LYS A 147 -5.91 1.42 -22.61
N GLY A 148 -4.67 1.91 -22.63
CA GLY A 148 -4.34 3.28 -22.21
C GLY A 148 -3.82 3.42 -20.78
N TYR A 149 -3.79 2.36 -19.97
CA TYR A 149 -3.41 2.47 -18.55
C TYR A 149 -1.96 2.91 -18.32
N LYS A 150 -1.04 2.59 -19.25
CA LYS A 150 0.37 2.97 -19.15
C LYS A 150 0.53 4.48 -19.34
N GLU A 151 -0.24 5.05 -20.26
CA GLU A 151 -0.31 6.48 -20.54
C GLU A 151 -0.87 7.26 -19.35
N VAL A 152 -1.61 6.60 -18.45
CA VAL A 152 -2.06 7.18 -17.17
C VAL A 152 -1.02 7.00 -16.06
N LEU A 153 -0.43 5.81 -15.91
CA LEU A 153 0.47 5.53 -14.79
C LEU A 153 1.89 6.06 -14.96
N LEU A 154 2.51 5.87 -16.13
CA LEU A 154 3.94 6.15 -16.33
C LEU A 154 4.29 7.63 -16.15
N PRO A 155 3.48 8.62 -16.60
CA PRO A 155 3.77 10.02 -16.33
C PRO A 155 3.75 10.40 -14.84
N LEU A 156 3.16 9.57 -13.97
CA LEU A 156 3.12 9.82 -12.53
C LEU A 156 4.42 9.41 -11.83
N LEU A 157 5.30 8.68 -12.52
CA LEU A 157 6.60 8.26 -12.00
C LEU A 157 7.62 9.41 -11.93
N GLU A 158 7.29 10.58 -12.49
CA GLU A 158 8.07 11.81 -12.33
C GLU A 158 7.97 12.39 -10.90
N TYR A 159 6.97 11.97 -10.13
CA TYR A 159 6.74 12.45 -8.76
C TYR A 159 7.44 11.53 -7.73
N GLU A 160 8.22 12.10 -6.82
CA GLU A 160 9.00 11.32 -5.83
C GLU A 160 8.12 10.52 -4.85
N ASN A 161 6.96 11.05 -4.46
CA ASN A 161 6.06 10.48 -3.46
C ASN A 161 4.85 9.79 -4.10
N VAL A 162 5.06 9.00 -5.15
CA VAL A 162 3.99 8.26 -5.82
C VAL A 162 4.28 6.76 -5.85
N THR A 163 3.23 5.98 -5.63
CA THR A 163 3.20 4.53 -5.87
C THR A 163 2.18 4.26 -6.95
N VAL A 164 2.59 3.69 -8.08
CA VAL A 164 1.66 3.28 -9.14
C VAL A 164 1.54 1.77 -9.19
N ILE A 165 0.31 1.28 -9.35
CA ILE A 165 0.01 -0.14 -9.34
C ILE A 165 -0.81 -0.49 -10.58
N PRO A 166 -0.21 -1.17 -11.58
CA PRO A 166 -0.99 -1.81 -12.62
C PRO A 166 -1.67 -3.05 -12.04
N MET A 167 -3.01 -3.04 -12.03
CA MET A 167 -3.82 -4.20 -11.64
C MET A 167 -3.97 -5.11 -12.86
N SER A 168 -2.88 -5.80 -13.18
CA SER A 168 -2.81 -6.76 -14.27
C SER A 168 -2.51 -8.16 -13.73
N ASN A 169 -2.86 -9.18 -14.51
CA ASN A 169 -2.44 -10.55 -14.22
C ASN A 169 -0.95 -10.76 -14.47
N ASN A 170 -0.28 -9.83 -15.15
CA ASN A 170 1.16 -9.87 -15.37
C ASN A 170 1.90 -9.22 -14.19
N SER A 171 2.25 -10.06 -13.24
CA SER A 171 3.04 -9.70 -12.06
C SER A 171 4.32 -8.91 -12.34
N LEU A 172 4.95 -9.09 -13.51
CA LEU A 172 6.17 -8.37 -13.87
C LEU A 172 5.94 -6.86 -14.06
N GLU A 173 4.71 -6.43 -14.32
CA GLU A 173 4.42 -5.01 -14.48
C GLU A 173 4.58 -4.23 -13.17
N ARG A 174 4.27 -4.85 -12.02
CA ARG A 174 4.53 -4.25 -10.71
C ARG A 174 6.03 -4.10 -10.43
N ILE A 175 6.84 -5.06 -10.88
CA ILE A 175 8.30 -4.97 -10.82
C ILE A 175 8.80 -3.85 -11.72
N ALA A 176 8.29 -3.79 -12.96
CA ALA A 176 8.70 -2.80 -13.95
C ALA A 176 8.43 -1.37 -13.46
N VAL A 177 7.22 -1.07 -12.97
CA VAL A 177 6.94 0.28 -12.44
C VAL A 177 7.74 0.60 -11.17
N GLY A 178 8.08 -0.41 -10.36
CA GLY A 178 9.00 -0.26 -9.24
C GLY A 178 10.41 0.16 -9.68
N LEU A 179 10.91 -0.40 -10.78
CA LEU A 179 12.19 -0.01 -11.37
C LEU A 179 12.15 1.38 -12.00
N LEU A 180 10.99 1.79 -12.53
CA LEU A 180 10.80 3.07 -13.19
C LEU A 180 10.49 4.22 -12.24
N GLY A 181 10.41 3.98 -10.92
CA GLY A 181 10.31 5.05 -9.92
C GLY A 181 9.14 4.94 -8.93
N SER A 182 8.28 3.92 -9.02
CA SER A 182 7.19 3.73 -8.06
C SER A 182 7.76 3.49 -6.66
N LYS A 183 7.41 4.34 -5.69
CA LYS A 183 7.99 4.32 -4.33
C LYS A 183 7.83 2.98 -3.62
N LEU A 184 6.66 2.35 -3.75
CA LEU A 184 6.35 1.05 -3.16
C LEU A 184 6.07 -0.01 -4.24
N VAL A 185 6.43 -1.26 -3.94
CA VAL A 185 5.99 -2.44 -4.70
C VAL A 185 5.22 -3.37 -3.77
N TYR A 186 3.92 -3.47 -4.00
CA TYR A 186 3.03 -4.33 -3.22
C TYR A 186 3.09 -5.78 -3.70
N SER A 187 3.40 -6.66 -2.76
CA SER A 187 3.56 -8.10 -2.89
C SER A 187 2.74 -8.82 -1.81
N TYR A 188 2.58 -10.15 -1.89
CA TYR A 188 1.85 -10.89 -0.87
C TYR A 188 2.75 -11.59 0.15
N ALA A 189 2.30 -11.62 1.40
CA ALA A 189 2.97 -12.32 2.51
C ALA A 189 2.62 -13.81 2.55
N ILE A 190 1.32 -14.15 2.43
CA ILE A 190 0.82 -15.54 2.51
C ILE A 190 0.09 -15.91 1.21
N GLU A 191 -0.91 -15.13 0.83
CA GLU A 191 -1.73 -15.33 -0.36
C GLU A 191 -1.92 -14.00 -1.13
N PRO A 192 -2.05 -14.02 -2.46
CA PRO A 192 -2.37 -12.82 -3.23
C PRO A 192 -3.68 -12.17 -2.79
N LEU A 193 -3.65 -10.85 -2.50
CA LEU A 193 -4.81 -10.04 -2.14
C LEU A 193 -5.31 -9.18 -3.30
N ALA A 194 -4.52 -9.08 -4.37
CA ALA A 194 -4.86 -8.38 -5.60
C ALA A 194 -4.14 -9.01 -6.80
N GLN A 195 -4.68 -8.78 -8.00
CA GLN A 195 -4.05 -9.24 -9.25
C GLN A 195 -2.64 -8.68 -9.42
N GLY A 196 -1.72 -9.54 -9.85
CA GLY A 196 -0.33 -9.20 -10.14
C GLY A 196 0.59 -9.15 -8.92
N GLN A 197 0.12 -9.49 -7.71
CA GLN A 197 1.02 -9.62 -6.56
C GLN A 197 1.86 -10.90 -6.66
N LEU A 198 3.19 -10.74 -6.60
CA LEU A 198 4.14 -11.84 -6.39
C LEU A 198 4.38 -12.08 -4.90
N TYR A 199 4.93 -13.24 -4.57
CA TYR A 199 5.41 -13.52 -3.22
C TYR A 199 6.52 -12.55 -2.85
N TYR A 200 6.44 -11.93 -1.67
CA TYR A 200 7.35 -10.84 -1.28
C TYR A 200 8.82 -11.22 -1.33
N LYS A 201 9.21 -12.44 -0.89
CA LYS A 201 10.60 -12.90 -0.98
C LYS A 201 11.09 -13.00 -2.42
N LYS A 202 10.20 -13.33 -3.36
CA LYS A 202 10.54 -13.36 -4.78
C LYS A 202 10.81 -11.95 -5.30
N VAL A 203 10.02 -10.96 -4.86
CA VAL A 203 10.25 -9.54 -5.18
C VAL A 203 11.58 -9.06 -4.61
N ILE A 204 11.89 -9.38 -3.35
CA ILE A 204 13.18 -9.07 -2.71
C ILE A 204 14.33 -9.68 -3.53
N GLN A 205 14.22 -10.96 -3.88
CA GLN A 205 15.24 -11.64 -4.68
C GLN A 205 15.47 -10.96 -6.04
N ILE A 206 14.41 -10.57 -6.75
CA ILE A 206 14.51 -9.88 -8.04
C ILE A 206 15.25 -8.55 -7.88
N PHE A 207 14.87 -7.72 -6.90
CA PHE A 207 15.53 -6.42 -6.69
C PHE A 207 16.95 -6.56 -6.17
N ASN A 208 17.28 -7.61 -5.41
CA ASN A 208 18.65 -7.91 -5.03
C ASN A 208 19.50 -8.23 -6.28
N TYR A 209 19.03 -9.09 -7.18
CA TYR A 209 19.76 -9.39 -8.42
C TYR A 209 20.00 -8.15 -9.29
N ILE A 210 19.00 -7.28 -9.40
CA ILE A 210 19.15 -6.03 -10.14
C ILE A 210 20.19 -5.13 -9.47
N ASN A 211 20.13 -5.01 -8.14
CA ASN A 211 21.08 -4.22 -7.37
C ASN A 211 22.52 -4.75 -7.53
N ASP A 212 22.72 -6.06 -7.45
CA ASP A 212 24.02 -6.70 -7.60
C ASP A 212 24.64 -6.41 -8.98
N ILE A 213 23.83 -6.44 -10.05
CA ILE A 213 24.28 -6.09 -11.42
C ILE A 213 24.65 -4.60 -11.51
N THR A 214 23.84 -3.71 -10.94
CA THR A 214 24.08 -2.26 -11.02
C THR A 214 25.22 -1.77 -10.13
N THR A 215 25.62 -2.56 -9.12
CA THR A 215 26.71 -2.22 -8.20
C THR A 215 28.02 -2.90 -8.59
N SER A 216 27.98 -4.13 -9.11
CA SER A 216 29.18 -4.81 -9.63
C SER A 216 29.76 -4.12 -10.86
N SER A 217 28.92 -3.46 -11.67
CA SER A 217 29.38 -2.65 -12.82
C SER A 217 30.11 -1.36 -12.43
N LEU A 218 30.12 -0.97 -11.15
CA LEU A 218 30.86 0.18 -10.64
C LEU A 218 32.27 -0.17 -10.13
N VAL A 219 32.68 -1.44 -10.19
CA VAL A 219 33.97 -1.92 -9.65
C VAL A 219 35.06 -2.06 -10.74
N THR A 220 34.87 -1.49 -11.94
CA THR A 220 35.89 -1.39 -12.98
C THR A 220 36.16 0.07 -13.33
#